data_AF-A0A942TRL2-F1
#
_entry.id   AF-A0A942TRL2-F1
#
_cell.length_a   1.000
_cell.length_b   1.000
_cell.length_c   1.000
_cell.angle_alpha   90.00
_cell.angle_beta   90.00
_cell.angle_gamma   90.00
#
_symmetry.space_group_name_H-M   'P 1'
#
loop_
_entity.id
_entity.type
_entity.pdbx_description
1 polymer ?
#
loop_
_entity_poly.entity_id
_entity_poly.type
_entity_poly.pdbx_seq_one_letter_code
_entity_poly.pdbx_strand_id
1 'polypeptide(L)'
;MNKKRTVPIYKAPSYTKATANDFVIAFFNKINLDAADLEVIYYQDEGVYWLRDENTYNIWFHYLDGSYRYKDFSSFDEELKDADEEMLKEHVSKFGIEIPQASSFQQVDTGTYEWTVDKEVRENHLIDGFLTVKYYNDNTVKEIDNRFITYDKVRDVQIKSEQQAYNDLTEGRFTYYSENNNVKTLHITKVEVTYHLDSKGFYQPVYAFHSIVDGLETKILLPGM
;
A
#
# COMPACT_ATOMS: atom_id res chain seq x y z
N MET A 1 0.77 -14.21 29.82
CA MET A 1 -0.06 -13.04 30.22
C MET A 1 -1.41 -13.13 29.51
N ASN A 2 -2.53 -13.05 30.22
CA ASN A 2 -3.87 -13.29 29.64
C ASN A 2 -4.69 -12.00 29.42
N LYS A 3 -4.01 -10.87 29.25
CA LYS A 3 -4.67 -9.56 29.17
C LYS A 3 -5.14 -9.32 27.74
N LYS A 4 -6.46 -9.38 27.54
CA LYS A 4 -7.09 -8.91 26.30
C LYS A 4 -6.94 -7.40 26.20
N ARG A 5 -6.79 -6.90 24.98
CA ARG A 5 -6.67 -5.47 24.69
C ARG A 5 -7.72 -5.06 23.67
N THR A 6 -8.08 -3.78 23.70
CA THR A 6 -9.00 -3.18 22.74
C THR A 6 -8.19 -2.41 21.72
N VAL A 7 -8.47 -2.62 20.44
CA VAL A 7 -7.81 -1.96 19.31
C VAL A 7 -8.86 -1.56 18.26
N PRO A 8 -8.62 -0.49 17.48
CA PRO A 8 -9.53 -0.05 16.43
C PRO A 8 -9.53 -1.00 15.23
N ILE A 9 -10.65 -1.05 14.52
CA ILE A 9 -10.75 -1.50 13.11
C ILE A 9 -10.91 -0.26 12.25
N TYR A 10 -10.20 -0.21 11.13
CA TYR A 10 -10.33 0.87 10.16
C TYR A 10 -10.90 0.38 8.84
N LYS A 11 -11.26 1.33 7.97
CA LYS A 11 -11.83 1.09 6.64
C LYS A 11 -11.05 1.89 5.61
N ALA A 12 -10.60 1.21 4.55
CA ALA A 12 -10.01 1.87 3.40
C ALA A 12 -11.09 2.65 2.63
N PRO A 13 -10.73 3.71 1.90
CA PRO A 13 -11.64 4.28 0.92
C PRO A 13 -11.97 3.19 -0.10
N SER A 14 -13.17 3.22 -0.67
CA SER A 14 -13.60 2.22 -1.64
C SER A 14 -14.17 2.90 -2.87
N TYR A 15 -13.76 2.41 -4.03
CA TYR A 15 -14.07 3.04 -5.30
C TYR A 15 -14.93 2.12 -6.14
N THR A 16 -15.95 2.70 -6.76
CA THR A 16 -16.60 2.12 -7.93
C THR A 16 -15.78 2.45 -9.18
N LYS A 17 -16.08 1.79 -10.30
CA LYS A 17 -15.51 2.15 -11.60
C LYS A 17 -15.73 3.64 -11.93
N ALA A 18 -16.92 4.17 -11.66
CA ALA A 18 -17.23 5.58 -11.93
C ALA A 18 -16.35 6.53 -11.10
N THR A 19 -16.26 6.31 -9.78
CA THR A 19 -15.44 7.16 -8.90
C THR A 19 -13.94 6.99 -9.16
N ALA A 20 -13.50 5.83 -9.66
CA ALA A 20 -12.13 5.63 -10.10
C ALA A 20 -11.83 6.39 -11.41
N ASN A 21 -12.78 6.39 -12.36
CA ASN A 21 -12.67 7.21 -13.57
C ASN A 21 -12.56 8.70 -13.22
N ASP A 22 -13.43 9.18 -12.31
CA ASP A 22 -13.41 10.58 -11.86
C ASP A 22 -12.06 10.94 -11.23
N PHE A 23 -11.49 10.03 -10.42
CA PHE A 23 -10.15 10.21 -9.86
C PHE A 23 -9.09 10.32 -10.96
N VAL A 24 -9.06 9.39 -11.92
CA VAL A 24 -8.03 9.36 -12.97
C VAL A 24 -8.13 10.56 -13.90
N ILE A 25 -9.34 10.97 -14.27
CA ILE A 25 -9.57 12.20 -15.06
C ILE A 25 -9.06 13.41 -14.29
N ALA A 26 -9.39 13.52 -13.00
CA ALA A 26 -8.90 14.61 -12.16
C ALA A 26 -7.37 14.59 -12.01
N PHE A 27 -6.75 13.41 -11.94
CA PHE A 27 -5.30 13.23 -11.89
C PHE A 27 -4.64 13.77 -13.17
N PHE A 28 -5.09 13.33 -14.36
CA PHE A 28 -4.52 13.78 -15.63
C PHE A 28 -4.71 15.29 -15.84
N ASN A 29 -5.90 15.80 -15.56
CA ASN A 29 -6.17 17.24 -15.64
C ASN A 29 -5.26 18.06 -14.71
N LYS A 30 -4.95 17.54 -13.50
CA LYS A 30 -4.06 18.21 -12.54
C LYS A 30 -2.63 18.35 -13.07
N ILE A 31 -2.17 17.40 -13.85
CA ILE A 31 -0.87 17.46 -14.53
C ILE A 31 -0.97 18.06 -15.94
N ASN A 32 -2.07 18.77 -16.24
CA ASN A 32 -2.34 19.48 -17.49
C ASN A 32 -2.40 18.57 -18.73
N LEU A 33 -2.83 17.33 -18.58
CA LEU A 33 -3.10 16.41 -19.68
C LEU A 33 -4.61 16.32 -19.93
N ASP A 34 -5.03 16.49 -21.19
CA ASP A 34 -6.43 16.35 -21.59
C ASP A 34 -6.84 14.87 -21.56
N ALA A 35 -7.78 14.54 -20.68
CA ALA A 35 -8.29 13.18 -20.51
C ALA A 35 -9.54 12.88 -21.37
N ALA A 36 -9.83 13.68 -22.40
CA ALA A 36 -11.00 13.47 -23.28
C ALA A 36 -11.01 12.09 -23.96
N ASP A 37 -9.85 11.62 -24.42
CA ASP A 37 -9.69 10.36 -25.17
C ASP A 37 -9.11 9.23 -24.29
N LEU A 38 -9.47 9.20 -23.00
CA LEU A 38 -9.00 8.21 -22.05
C LEU A 38 -9.51 6.80 -22.40
N GLU A 39 -8.58 5.90 -22.72
CA GLU A 39 -8.87 4.47 -22.93
C GLU A 39 -8.91 3.75 -21.58
N VAL A 40 -9.95 2.95 -21.32
CA VAL A 40 -10.10 2.24 -20.04
C VAL A 40 -10.35 0.75 -20.24
N ILE A 41 -9.55 -0.07 -19.54
CA ILE A 41 -9.71 -1.52 -19.44
C ILE A 41 -10.11 -1.85 -18.01
N TYR A 42 -11.28 -2.45 -17.84
CA TYR A 42 -11.80 -2.82 -16.52
C TYR A 42 -11.51 -4.28 -16.19
N TYR A 43 -10.91 -4.49 -15.04
CA TYR A 43 -10.83 -5.78 -14.36
C TYR A 43 -11.82 -5.81 -13.19
N GLN A 44 -11.80 -6.91 -12.44
CA GLN A 44 -12.66 -7.08 -11.27
C GLN A 44 -12.30 -6.10 -10.16
N ASP A 45 -11.01 -6.03 -9.80
CA ASP A 45 -10.52 -5.28 -8.64
C ASP A 45 -9.72 -4.03 -9.02
N GLU A 46 -9.51 -3.81 -10.32
CA GLU A 46 -8.68 -2.73 -10.83
C GLU A 46 -9.16 -2.16 -12.17
N GLY A 47 -8.71 -0.95 -12.47
CA GLY A 47 -8.89 -0.27 -13.75
C GLY A 47 -7.55 0.12 -14.31
N VAL A 48 -7.36 -0.13 -15.60
CA VAL A 48 -6.15 0.25 -16.33
C VAL A 48 -6.53 1.33 -17.34
N TYR A 49 -5.91 2.48 -17.19
CA TYR A 49 -6.23 3.69 -17.92
C TYR A 49 -5.05 4.07 -18.80
N TRP A 50 -5.29 4.32 -20.07
CA TRP A 50 -4.28 4.74 -21.03
C TRP A 50 -4.66 6.07 -21.63
N LEU A 51 -3.70 6.99 -21.65
CA LEU A 51 -3.80 8.25 -22.38
C LEU A 51 -2.70 8.28 -23.42
N ARG A 52 -3.07 8.48 -24.68
CA ARG A 52 -2.15 8.48 -25.82
C ARG A 52 -2.24 9.84 -26.50
N ASP A 53 -1.29 10.70 -26.19
CA ASP A 53 -1.15 12.02 -26.80
C ASP A 53 0.24 12.13 -27.45
N GLU A 54 0.95 13.26 -27.30
CA GLU A 54 2.37 13.38 -27.65
C GLU A 54 3.23 12.27 -27.01
N ASN A 55 2.91 11.93 -25.76
CA ASN A 55 3.47 10.80 -25.02
C ASN A 55 2.37 9.79 -24.64
N THR A 56 2.77 8.58 -24.24
CA THR A 56 1.86 7.59 -23.67
C THR A 56 1.93 7.63 -22.15
N TYR A 57 0.77 7.68 -21.50
CA TYR A 57 0.65 7.63 -20.05
C TYR A 57 -0.26 6.48 -19.63
N ASN A 58 -0.03 5.97 -18.43
CA ASN A 58 -0.81 4.87 -17.88
C ASN A 58 -1.06 5.04 -16.38
N ILE A 59 -2.26 4.68 -15.94
CA ILE A 59 -2.58 4.48 -14.53
C ILE A 59 -3.18 3.09 -14.31
N TRP A 60 -2.65 2.35 -13.34
CA TRP A 60 -3.30 1.18 -12.75
C TRP A 60 -3.89 1.58 -11.42
N PHE A 61 -5.20 1.45 -11.26
CA PHE A 61 -5.92 1.91 -10.07
C PHE A 61 -6.62 0.75 -9.38
N HIS A 62 -6.39 0.57 -8.09
CA HIS A 62 -7.01 -0.49 -7.28
C HIS A 62 -8.28 0.03 -6.60
N TYR A 63 -9.43 -0.62 -6.88
CA TYR A 63 -10.73 -0.17 -6.35
C TYR A 63 -10.89 -0.35 -4.85
N LEU A 64 -10.14 -1.28 -4.26
CA LEU A 64 -10.26 -1.69 -2.88
C LEU A 64 -9.87 -0.58 -1.88
N ASP A 65 -8.85 0.18 -2.22
CA ASP A 65 -8.22 1.16 -1.32
C ASP A 65 -7.76 2.46 -2.02
N GLY A 66 -7.97 2.56 -3.34
CA GLY A 66 -7.57 3.72 -4.14
C GLY A 66 -6.08 3.86 -4.37
N SER A 67 -5.28 2.85 -4.00
CA SER A 67 -3.86 2.84 -4.36
C SER A 67 -3.70 2.74 -5.88
N TYR A 68 -2.63 3.32 -6.42
CA TYR A 68 -2.43 3.37 -7.86
C TYR A 68 -0.97 3.44 -8.26
N ARG A 69 -0.70 3.04 -9.51
CA ARG A 69 0.56 3.23 -10.19
C ARG A 69 0.37 4.16 -11.37
N TYR A 70 1.22 5.16 -11.52
CA TYR A 70 1.29 6.03 -12.68
C TYR A 70 2.61 5.82 -13.42
N LYS A 71 2.55 5.85 -14.75
CA LYS A 71 3.72 5.81 -15.62
C LYS A 71 3.55 6.75 -16.82
N ASP A 72 4.51 7.63 -17.02
CA ASP A 72 4.80 8.33 -18.26
C ASP A 72 5.85 7.53 -19.04
N PHE A 73 5.49 7.09 -20.25
CA PHE A 73 6.34 6.23 -21.08
C PHE A 73 7.48 6.99 -21.78
N SER A 74 7.50 8.32 -21.77
CA SER A 74 8.70 9.07 -22.16
C SER A 74 9.89 8.79 -21.22
N SER A 75 9.67 8.07 -20.12
CA SER A 75 10.73 7.50 -19.27
C SER A 75 11.74 6.65 -20.02
N PHE A 76 11.36 6.08 -21.18
CA PHE A 76 12.26 5.25 -21.98
C PHE A 76 13.30 6.07 -22.77
N ASP A 77 13.04 7.37 -22.94
CA ASP A 77 13.92 8.29 -23.65
C ASP A 77 14.85 9.07 -22.71
N GLU A 78 14.70 8.88 -21.40
CA GLU A 78 15.39 9.64 -20.36
C GLU A 78 16.14 8.75 -19.37
N GLU A 79 17.16 9.31 -18.74
CA GLU A 79 17.96 8.63 -17.72
C GLU A 79 17.54 9.03 -16.31
N LEU A 80 17.65 8.09 -15.36
CA LEU A 80 17.41 8.37 -13.94
C LEU A 80 18.45 9.35 -13.41
N LYS A 81 18.00 10.28 -12.57
CA LYS A 81 18.84 11.32 -11.98
C LYS A 81 18.54 11.48 -10.51
N ASP A 82 19.59 11.70 -9.72
CA ASP A 82 19.42 11.99 -8.30
C ASP A 82 18.91 13.42 -8.06
N ALA A 83 18.03 13.55 -7.08
CA ALA A 83 17.48 14.80 -6.54
C ALA A 83 17.41 14.72 -5.00
N ASP A 84 17.34 15.88 -4.36
CA ASP A 84 17.11 15.98 -2.92
C ASP A 84 15.62 15.83 -2.56
N GLU A 85 15.34 15.53 -1.29
CA GLU A 85 13.99 15.28 -0.80
C GLU A 85 13.04 16.48 -0.95
N GLU A 86 13.53 17.71 -0.74
CA GLU A 86 12.71 18.92 -0.80
C GLU A 86 12.23 19.17 -2.23
N MET A 87 13.14 19.09 -3.20
CA MET A 87 12.82 19.17 -4.63
C MET A 87 11.84 18.07 -5.04
N LEU A 88 12.05 16.83 -4.57
CA LEU A 88 11.14 15.73 -4.91
C LEU A 88 9.74 15.95 -4.35
N LYS A 89 9.61 16.42 -3.11
CA LYS A 89 8.31 16.78 -2.51
C LYS A 89 7.57 17.82 -3.34
N GLU A 90 8.27 18.85 -3.82
CA GLU A 90 7.67 19.84 -4.72
C GLU A 90 7.16 19.21 -6.01
N HIS A 91 7.92 18.31 -6.65
CA HIS A 91 7.50 17.62 -7.87
C HIS A 91 6.33 16.67 -7.64
N VAL A 92 6.37 15.89 -6.56
CA VAL A 92 5.31 14.96 -6.16
C VAL A 92 4.00 15.71 -5.87
N SER A 93 4.07 16.89 -5.25
CA SER A 93 2.88 17.70 -4.94
C SER A 93 2.13 18.15 -6.20
N LYS A 94 2.80 18.26 -7.36
CA LYS A 94 2.17 18.58 -8.66
C LYS A 94 1.20 17.49 -9.12
N PHE A 95 1.40 16.25 -8.68
CA PHE A 95 0.46 15.14 -8.91
C PHE A 95 -0.71 15.13 -7.89
N GLY A 96 -0.73 16.08 -6.96
CA GLY A 96 -1.73 16.14 -5.90
C GLY A 96 -1.53 15.11 -4.80
N ILE A 97 -0.31 14.62 -4.62
CA ILE A 97 0.05 13.66 -3.58
C ILE A 97 0.62 14.44 -2.39
N GLU A 98 0.02 14.25 -1.22
CA GLU A 98 0.51 14.78 0.04
C GLU A 98 1.34 13.72 0.77
N ILE A 99 2.62 14.02 1.00
CA ILE A 99 3.50 13.12 1.76
C ILE A 99 3.29 13.37 3.26
N PRO A 100 2.90 12.35 4.06
CA PRO A 100 2.65 12.54 5.48
C PRO A 100 3.91 12.94 6.24
N GLN A 101 3.80 13.87 7.21
CA GLN A 101 4.96 14.38 7.96
C GLN A 101 5.72 13.29 8.74
N ALA A 102 5.05 12.21 9.15
CA ALA A 102 5.67 11.10 9.87
C ALA A 102 6.43 10.13 8.94
N SER A 103 6.49 10.38 7.63
CA SER A 103 7.14 9.48 6.69
C SER A 103 8.66 9.45 6.87
N SER A 104 9.25 8.26 6.83
CA SER A 104 10.69 8.09 6.63
C SER A 104 11.01 8.13 5.14
N PHE A 105 12.03 8.92 4.77
CA PHE A 105 12.52 9.03 3.39
C PHE A 105 13.78 8.20 3.18
N GLN A 106 13.87 7.54 2.02
CA GLN A 106 15.05 6.81 1.60
C GLN A 106 15.23 6.87 0.07
N GLN A 107 16.50 7.01 -0.36
CA GLN A 107 16.90 6.68 -1.73
C GLN A 107 17.16 5.18 -1.84
N VAL A 108 16.42 4.50 -2.72
CA VAL A 108 16.49 3.05 -2.92
C VAL A 108 17.53 2.69 -3.98
N ASP A 109 17.62 3.52 -5.03
CA ASP A 109 18.61 3.44 -6.11
C ASP A 109 18.77 4.83 -6.75
N THR A 110 19.62 4.96 -7.75
CA THR A 110 19.77 6.17 -8.57
C THR A 110 18.41 6.62 -9.10
N GLY A 111 18.04 7.87 -8.82
CA GLY A 111 16.76 8.48 -9.20
C GLY A 111 15.52 7.76 -8.68
N THR A 112 15.62 6.82 -7.73
CA THR A 112 14.49 6.05 -7.19
C THR A 112 14.38 6.25 -5.69
N TYR A 113 13.20 6.71 -5.25
CA TYR A 113 12.98 7.17 -3.88
C TYR A 113 11.72 6.56 -3.29
N GLU A 114 11.73 6.38 -1.97
CA GLU A 114 10.60 5.88 -1.20
C GLU A 114 10.35 6.73 0.05
N TRP A 115 9.06 7.01 0.29
CA TRP A 115 8.57 7.47 1.60
C TRP A 115 7.71 6.37 2.20
N THR A 116 7.94 6.04 3.46
CA THR A 116 7.19 5.00 4.19
C THR A 116 6.59 5.58 5.46
N VAL A 117 5.33 5.27 5.72
CA VAL A 117 4.59 5.64 6.93
C VAL A 117 4.08 4.37 7.57
N ASP A 118 4.47 4.12 8.83
CA ASP A 118 3.94 2.99 9.61
C ASP A 118 2.89 3.49 10.60
N LYS A 119 1.62 3.38 10.19
CA LYS A 119 0.42 3.54 11.04
C LYS A 119 0.40 4.84 11.83
N GLU A 120 0.56 5.95 11.13
CA GLU A 120 0.36 7.27 11.71
C GLU A 120 -1.12 7.49 12.04
N VAL A 121 -1.45 7.57 13.33
CA VAL A 121 -2.83 7.83 13.78
C VAL A 121 -3.05 9.32 13.95
N ARG A 122 -4.08 9.87 13.28
CA ARG A 122 -4.54 11.25 13.40
C ARG A 122 -6.04 11.27 13.68
N GLU A 123 -6.41 11.52 14.93
CA GLU A 123 -7.81 11.48 15.39
C GLU A 123 -8.50 10.16 15.06
N ASN A 124 -9.45 10.17 14.12
CA ASN A 124 -10.18 8.99 13.65
C ASN A 124 -9.60 8.39 12.36
N HIS A 125 -8.44 8.87 11.90
CA HIS A 125 -7.78 8.37 10.70
C HIS A 125 -6.48 7.64 11.06
N LEU A 126 -6.13 6.66 10.24
CA LEU A 126 -4.83 6.01 10.24
C LEU A 126 -4.24 6.10 8.84
N ILE A 127 -3.01 6.57 8.71
CA ILE A 127 -2.28 6.60 7.45
C ILE A 127 -1.20 5.53 7.50
N ASP A 128 -1.14 4.67 6.49
CA ASP A 128 -0.19 3.57 6.42
C ASP A 128 0.17 3.28 4.97
N GLY A 129 1.38 2.79 4.75
CA GLY A 129 1.88 2.40 3.43
C GLY A 129 3.09 3.19 2.98
N PHE A 130 3.29 3.25 1.67
CA PHE A 130 4.48 3.84 1.08
C PHE A 130 4.16 4.57 -0.23
N LEU A 131 5.10 5.39 -0.67
CA LEU A 131 5.11 6.04 -1.98
C LEU A 131 6.48 5.84 -2.59
N THR A 132 6.54 5.19 -3.75
CA THR A 132 7.76 5.10 -4.56
C THR A 132 7.66 6.05 -5.75
N VAL A 133 8.74 6.77 -6.05
CA VAL A 133 8.81 7.63 -7.24
C VAL A 133 10.13 7.44 -7.98
N LYS A 134 10.11 7.67 -9.30
CA LYS A 134 11.32 7.76 -10.13
C LYS A 134 11.46 9.12 -10.79
N TYR A 135 12.65 9.69 -10.64
CA TYR A 135 13.02 11.02 -11.10
C TYR A 135 14.08 10.95 -12.21
N TYR A 136 13.90 11.78 -13.23
CA TYR A 136 14.66 11.71 -14.47
C TYR A 136 15.48 12.98 -14.72
N ASN A 137 16.48 12.87 -15.58
CA ASN A 137 17.41 13.91 -16.01
C ASN A 137 16.72 15.17 -16.61
N ASP A 138 15.53 15.02 -17.19
CA ASP A 138 14.66 16.11 -17.65
C ASP A 138 13.96 16.89 -16.52
N ASN A 139 14.24 16.51 -15.27
CA ASN A 139 13.70 17.08 -14.04
C ASN A 139 12.20 16.82 -13.83
N THR A 140 11.73 15.65 -14.26
CA THR A 140 10.34 15.22 -14.04
C THR A 140 10.24 13.89 -13.29
N VAL A 141 9.10 13.69 -12.63
CA VAL A 141 8.71 12.38 -12.07
C VAL A 141 7.89 11.66 -13.12
N LYS A 142 8.33 10.47 -13.52
CA LYS A 142 7.65 9.69 -14.58
C LYS A 142 7.07 8.37 -14.11
N GLU A 143 7.49 7.86 -12.96
CA GLU A 143 6.88 6.68 -12.35
C GLU A 143 6.50 6.97 -10.89
N ILE A 144 5.29 6.56 -10.50
CA ILE A 144 4.77 6.66 -9.14
C ILE A 144 4.09 5.34 -8.78
N ASP A 145 4.39 4.77 -7.62
CA ASP A 145 3.59 3.72 -6.96
C ASP A 145 3.08 4.30 -5.64
N ASN A 146 1.84 4.79 -5.63
CA ASN A 146 1.23 5.39 -4.46
C ASN A 146 0.40 4.36 -3.71
N ARG A 147 0.95 3.92 -2.56
CA ARG A 147 0.34 2.99 -1.61
C ARG A 147 0.03 3.65 -0.28
N PHE A 148 0.08 4.98 -0.17
CA PHE A 148 -0.44 5.66 1.01
C PHE A 148 -1.96 5.54 1.03
N ILE A 149 -2.48 4.94 2.11
CA ILE A 149 -3.91 4.79 2.31
C ILE A 149 -4.27 5.47 3.62
N THR A 150 -5.26 6.37 3.56
CA THR A 150 -5.88 6.98 4.74
C THR A 150 -7.13 6.19 5.08
N TYR A 151 -7.13 5.53 6.22
CA TYR A 151 -8.22 4.69 6.68
C TYR A 151 -9.08 5.39 7.74
N ASP A 152 -10.40 5.25 7.65
CA ASP A 152 -11.34 5.76 8.64
C ASP A 152 -11.58 4.75 9.77
N LYS A 153 -11.54 5.20 11.02
CA LYS A 153 -11.86 4.37 12.18
C LYS A 153 -13.35 4.00 12.15
N VAL A 154 -13.63 2.70 12.19
CA VAL A 154 -15.00 2.16 12.20
C VAL A 154 -15.50 1.97 13.63
N ARG A 155 -14.73 1.24 14.44
CA ARG A 155 -15.07 0.89 15.82
C ARG A 155 -13.89 0.27 16.54
N ASP A 156 -13.96 0.22 17.86
CA ASP A 156 -13.02 -0.53 18.69
C ASP A 156 -13.49 -1.97 18.91
N VAL A 157 -12.54 -2.91 18.93
CA VAL A 157 -12.79 -4.34 19.18
C VAL A 157 -11.84 -4.90 20.23
N GLN A 158 -12.35 -5.80 21.07
CA GLN A 158 -11.51 -6.60 21.95
C GLN A 158 -10.93 -7.76 21.14
N ILE A 159 -9.60 -7.88 21.12
CA ILE A 159 -8.91 -9.00 20.48
C ILE A 159 -8.57 -10.11 21.50
N LYS A 160 -8.29 -11.31 20.97
CA LYS A 160 -7.69 -12.44 21.69
C LYS A 160 -6.48 -11.98 22.51
N SER A 161 -6.13 -12.70 23.57
CA SER A 161 -4.80 -12.52 24.18
C SER A 161 -3.73 -13.15 23.28
N GLU A 162 -2.47 -12.75 23.43
CA GLU A 162 -1.34 -13.37 22.72
C GLU A 162 -1.29 -14.89 22.97
N GLN A 163 -1.59 -15.34 24.20
CA GLN A 163 -1.66 -16.76 24.52
C GLN A 163 -2.78 -17.48 23.74
N GLN A 164 -3.94 -16.85 23.57
CA GLN A 164 -5.02 -17.43 22.78
C GLN A 164 -4.64 -17.54 21.30
N ALA A 165 -4.01 -16.50 20.74
CA ALA A 165 -3.51 -16.54 19.37
C ALA A 165 -2.40 -17.59 19.18
N TYR A 166 -1.52 -17.74 20.17
CA TYR A 166 -0.51 -18.80 20.18
C TYR A 166 -1.15 -20.19 20.23
N ASN A 167 -2.20 -20.39 21.03
CA ASN A 167 -2.93 -21.66 21.07
C ASN A 167 -3.57 -21.97 19.70
N ASP A 168 -4.21 -20.99 19.05
CA ASP A 168 -4.74 -21.11 17.69
C ASP A 168 -3.64 -21.59 16.70
N LEU A 169 -2.44 -21.00 16.79
CA LEU A 169 -1.28 -21.39 15.99
C LEU A 169 -0.86 -22.85 16.25
N THR A 170 -0.75 -23.26 17.52
CA THR A 170 -0.35 -24.64 17.89
C THR A 170 -1.36 -25.69 17.50
N GLU A 171 -2.63 -25.32 17.40
CA GLU A 171 -3.71 -26.19 16.91
C GLU A 171 -3.76 -26.25 15.37
N GLY A 172 -2.84 -25.59 14.68
CA GLY A 172 -2.77 -25.58 13.21
C GLY A 172 -3.83 -24.70 12.56
N ARG A 173 -4.44 -23.75 13.30
CA ARG A 173 -5.47 -22.83 12.78
C ARG A 173 -4.87 -21.66 12.01
N PHE A 174 -3.91 -21.94 11.12
CA PHE A 174 -3.27 -20.97 10.23
C PHE A 174 -3.19 -21.53 8.81
N THR A 175 -3.03 -20.63 7.84
CA THR A 175 -2.78 -21.02 6.45
C THR A 175 -1.31 -20.80 6.13
N TYR A 176 -0.66 -21.84 5.60
CA TYR A 176 0.71 -21.77 5.10
C TYR A 176 0.77 -22.48 3.76
N TYR A 177 1.04 -21.71 2.70
CA TYR A 177 1.17 -22.24 1.35
C TYR A 177 2.65 -22.58 1.11
N SER A 178 2.99 -23.86 1.24
CA SER A 178 4.26 -24.39 0.75
C SER A 178 4.01 -25.42 -0.34
N GLU A 179 4.98 -25.59 -1.24
CA GLU A 179 4.86 -26.53 -2.37
C GLU A 179 4.47 -27.96 -1.94
N ASN A 180 4.79 -28.34 -0.70
CA ASN A 180 4.53 -29.67 -0.15
C ASN A 180 3.50 -29.71 0.99
N ASN A 181 2.88 -28.57 1.36
CA ASN A 181 1.90 -28.40 2.45
C ASN A 181 2.28 -29.03 3.81
N ASN A 182 3.56 -29.33 4.02
CA ASN A 182 4.06 -29.97 5.23
C ASN A 182 5.08 -29.03 5.88
N VAL A 183 4.83 -28.69 7.14
CA VAL A 183 5.76 -27.93 7.99
C VAL A 183 6.54 -28.94 8.83
N LYS A 184 7.86 -29.02 8.66
CA LYS A 184 8.71 -29.91 9.46
C LYS A 184 9.18 -29.23 10.73
N THR A 185 9.57 -27.96 10.63
CA THR A 185 9.97 -27.13 11.77
C THR A 185 9.29 -25.77 11.74
N LEU A 186 8.87 -25.29 12.90
CA LEU A 186 8.30 -23.97 13.11
C LEU A 186 8.91 -23.38 14.38
N HIS A 187 9.67 -22.30 14.23
CA HIS A 187 10.25 -21.57 15.36
C HIS A 187 9.75 -20.15 15.36
N ILE A 188 9.03 -19.75 16.41
CA ILE A 188 8.51 -18.39 16.56
C ILE A 188 9.58 -17.54 17.22
N THR A 189 9.94 -16.43 16.59
CA THR A 189 10.98 -15.51 17.07
C THR A 189 10.39 -14.25 17.71
N LYS A 190 9.22 -13.81 17.22
CA LYS A 190 8.50 -12.64 17.75
C LYS A 190 7.01 -12.76 17.46
N VAL A 191 6.20 -12.22 18.36
CA VAL A 191 4.78 -11.98 18.11
C VAL A 191 4.47 -10.51 18.31
N GLU A 192 3.69 -9.94 17.41
CA GLU A 192 3.15 -8.60 17.52
C GLU A 192 1.74 -8.54 16.97
N VAL A 193 1.00 -7.51 17.34
CA VAL A 193 -0.28 -7.22 16.70
C VAL A 193 -0.03 -6.13 15.68
N THR A 194 -0.41 -6.42 14.45
CA THR A 194 -0.37 -5.50 13.32
C THR A 194 -1.75 -5.46 12.67
N TYR A 195 -1.83 -4.95 11.45
CA TYR A 195 -3.06 -4.85 10.69
C TYR A 195 -2.94 -5.54 9.33
N HIS A 196 -4.06 -6.02 8.82
CA HIS A 196 -4.17 -6.62 7.50
C HIS A 196 -5.45 -6.13 6.82
N LEU A 197 -5.34 -5.75 5.54
CA LEU A 197 -6.46 -5.30 4.74
C LEU A 197 -7.21 -6.52 4.20
N ASP A 198 -8.47 -6.69 4.60
CA ASP A 198 -9.30 -7.78 4.08
C ASP A 198 -9.87 -7.44 2.69
N SER A 199 -10.41 -8.46 2.01
CA SER A 199 -11.01 -8.32 0.67
C SER A 199 -12.25 -7.41 0.62
N LYS A 200 -12.77 -6.98 1.77
CA LYS A 200 -13.88 -6.03 1.85
C LYS A 200 -13.37 -4.62 2.09
N GLY A 201 -12.08 -4.40 2.32
CA GLY A 201 -11.49 -3.10 2.59
C GLY A 201 -11.47 -2.72 4.08
N PHE A 202 -11.66 -3.68 5.00
CA PHE A 202 -11.42 -3.42 6.43
C PHE A 202 -9.96 -3.70 6.77
N TYR A 203 -9.32 -2.74 7.41
CA TYR A 203 -7.99 -2.89 7.97
C TYR A 203 -8.12 -3.38 9.41
N GLN A 204 -7.90 -4.68 9.59
CA GLN A 204 -8.24 -5.40 10.80
C GLN A 204 -7.00 -5.83 11.60
N PRO A 205 -7.08 -5.87 12.94
CA PRO A 205 -5.99 -6.31 13.78
C PRO A 205 -5.73 -7.82 13.59
N VAL A 206 -4.47 -8.16 13.36
CA VAL A 206 -3.98 -9.54 13.25
C VAL A 206 -2.78 -9.74 14.15
N TYR A 207 -2.58 -10.95 14.63
CA TYR A 207 -1.34 -11.38 15.25
C TYR A 207 -0.36 -11.80 14.15
N ALA A 208 0.78 -11.13 14.08
CA ALA A 208 1.90 -11.49 13.24
C ALA A 208 2.93 -12.29 14.06
N PHE A 209 3.03 -13.58 13.75
CA PHE A 209 4.05 -14.47 14.28
C PHE A 209 5.23 -14.49 13.31
N HIS A 210 6.27 -13.74 13.64
CA HIS A 210 7.56 -13.83 12.95
C HIS A 210 8.17 -15.18 13.30
N SER A 211 8.44 -15.97 12.26
CA SER A 211 8.75 -17.37 12.39
C SER A 211 9.84 -17.80 11.41
N ILE A 212 10.51 -18.90 11.74
CA ILE A 212 11.38 -19.63 10.83
C ILE A 212 10.69 -20.97 10.56
N VAL A 213 10.24 -21.16 9.32
CA VAL A 213 9.53 -22.36 8.85
C VAL A 213 10.44 -23.12 7.91
N ASP A 214 10.85 -24.34 8.28
CA ASP A 214 11.77 -25.16 7.50
C ASP A 214 13.08 -24.44 7.09
N GLY A 215 13.55 -23.53 7.96
CA GLY A 215 14.75 -22.71 7.74
C GLY A 215 14.52 -21.40 7.01
N LEU A 216 13.28 -21.08 6.60
CA LEU A 216 12.93 -19.85 5.90
C LEU A 216 12.21 -18.87 6.83
N GLU A 217 12.63 -17.61 6.82
CA GLU A 217 11.91 -16.55 7.52
C GLU A 217 10.52 -16.36 6.90
N THR A 218 9.51 -16.32 7.74
CA THR A 218 8.10 -16.23 7.35
C THR A 218 7.31 -15.51 8.42
N LYS A 219 6.27 -14.79 8.00
CA LYS A 219 5.29 -14.18 8.90
C LYS A 219 3.96 -14.93 8.77
N ILE A 220 3.51 -15.55 9.85
CA ILE A 220 2.19 -16.19 9.92
C ILE A 220 1.21 -15.18 10.53
N LEU A 221 0.14 -14.88 9.80
CA LEU A 221 -0.90 -13.95 10.24
C LEU A 221 -2.11 -14.72 10.76
N LEU A 222 -2.54 -14.39 11.97
CA LEU A 222 -3.77 -14.91 12.57
C LEU A 222 -4.75 -13.79 12.89
N PRO A 223 -6.06 -13.94 12.59
CA PRO A 223 -7.07 -12.98 12.99
C PRO A 223 -7.05 -12.72 14.49
N GLY A 224 -7.03 -11.43 14.87
CA GLY A 224 -7.08 -11.01 16.27
C GLY A 224 -8.44 -11.26 16.93
N MET A 225 -9.49 -11.47 16.14
CA MET A 225 -10.86 -11.78 16.57
C MET A 225 -11.17 -13.27 16.46
#